data_AF-A0A800FAE1-F1
#
_entry.id   AF-A0A800FAE1-F1
#
_cell.length_a   1.000
_cell.length_b   1.000
_cell.length_c   1.000
_cell.angle_alpha   90.00
_cell.angle_beta   90.00
_cell.angle_gamma   90.00
#
_symmetry.space_group_name_H-M   'P 1'
#
loop_
_entity.id
_entity.type
_entity.pdbx_description
1 polymer ?
#
loop_
_entity_poly.entity_id
_entity_poly.type
_entity_poly.pdbx_seq_one_letter_code
_entity_poly.pdbx_strand_id
1 'polypeptide(L)' 'MSRSGALVTEISAGLSRQLGLREDDVILQINRMRVRSADETAQAFEAVRGTGRVALIFERDGGRYVREFYWRQ' A
#
# COMPACT_ATOMS: atom_id res chain seq x y z
N MET A 1 -4.74 -8.69 19.11
CA MET A 1 -3.55 -8.36 18.28
C MET A 1 -3.93 -7.14 17.46
N SER A 2 -3.45 -5.94 17.81
CA SER A 2 -3.71 -4.76 16.98
C SER A 2 -2.95 -4.94 15.67
N ARG A 3 -3.65 -5.37 14.60
CA ARG A 3 -3.10 -5.41 13.24
C ARG A 3 -2.80 -3.97 12.86
N SER A 4 -1.56 -3.55 13.09
CA SER A 4 -1.11 -2.17 12.83
C SER A 4 -0.84 -2.04 11.34
N GLY A 5 -1.72 -1.31 10.63
CA GLY A 5 -1.69 -1.14 9.18
C GLY A 5 -2.89 -0.33 8.72
N ALA A 6 -2.89 0.10 7.46
CA ALA A 6 -4.00 0.83 6.86
C ALA A 6 -4.91 -0.13 6.08
N LEU A 7 -6.17 -0.25 6.52
CA LEU A 7 -7.18 -1.08 5.85
C LEU A 7 -7.62 -0.41 4.53
N VAL A 8 -7.62 -1.19 3.45
CA VAL A 8 -8.22 -0.77 2.18
C VAL A 8 -9.73 -1.01 2.26
N THR A 9 -10.49 0.07 2.42
CA THR A 9 -11.96 0.01 2.45
C THR A 9 -12.60 0.20 1.08
N GLU A 10 -11.89 0.86 0.16
CA GLU A 10 -12.32 1.08 -1.22
C GLU A 10 -11.08 1.25 -2.09
N ILE A 11 -11.16 0.78 -3.34
CA ILE A 11 -10.09 0.97 -4.33
C ILE A 11 -10.65 1.03 -5.75
N SER A 12 -10.14 1.97 -6.55
CA SER A 12 -10.54 2.08 -7.95
C SER A 12 -10.09 0.85 -8.77
N ALA A 13 -10.88 0.46 -9.77
CA ALA A 13 -10.55 -0.66 -10.66
C ALA A 13 -9.22 -0.47 -11.42
N GLY A 14 -8.83 0.79 -11.68
CA GLY A 14 -7.52 1.10 -12.26
C GLY A 14 -6.39 0.77 -11.30
N LEU A 15 -6.46 1.28 -10.07
CA LEU A 15 -5.43 1.08 -9.06
C LEU A 15 -5.36 -0.38 -8.59
N SER A 16 -6.52 -1.04 -8.45
CA SER A 16 -6.60 -2.47 -8.14
C SER A 16 -5.88 -3.31 -9.19
N ARG A 17 -6.07 -3.06 -10.48
CA ARG A 17 -5.35 -3.78 -11.55
C ARG A 17 -3.86 -3.48 -11.54
N GLN A 18 -3.47 -2.24 -11.31
CA GLN A 18 -2.07 -1.82 -11.32
C GLN A 18 -1.27 -2.38 -10.13
N LEU A 19 -1.85 -2.32 -8.93
CA LEU A 19 -1.17 -2.70 -7.69
C LEU A 19 -1.50 -4.13 -7.25
N GLY A 20 -2.55 -4.73 -7.78
CA GLY A 20 -3.09 -6.01 -7.32
C GLY A 20 -3.76 -5.93 -5.95
N LEU A 21 -4.03 -4.72 -5.45
CA LEU A 21 -4.73 -4.46 -4.20
C LEU A 21 -6.24 -4.67 -4.35
N ARG A 22 -6.90 -4.98 -3.24
CA ARG A 22 -8.34 -5.23 -3.12
C ARG A 22 -8.84 -4.66 -1.79
N GLU A 23 -10.16 -4.54 -1.68
CA GLU A 23 -10.81 -4.36 -0.37
C GLU A 23 -10.37 -5.46 0.60
N ASP A 24 -10.33 -5.12 1.88
CA ASP A 24 -9.85 -5.94 3.00
C ASP A 24 -8.34 -6.23 3.05
N ASP A 25 -7.57 -5.75 2.08
CA ASP A 25 -6.11 -5.73 2.22
C ASP A 25 -5.70 -4.77 3.34
N VAL A 26 -4.64 -5.12 4.07
CA VAL A 26 -4.03 -4.24 5.07
C VAL A 26 -2.65 -3.82 4.58
N ILE A 27 -2.49 -2.55 4.22
CA ILE A 27 -1.20 -1.97 3.85
C ILE A 27 -0.34 -1.84 5.11
N LEU A 28 0.87 -2.37 5.05
CA LEU A 28 1.80 -2.40 6.17
C LEU A 28 2.97 -1.42 5.98
N GLN A 29 3.43 -1.27 4.74
CA GLN A 29 4.65 -0.52 4.46
C GLN A 29 4.74 -0.13 2.97
N ILE A 30 5.26 1.08 2.73
CA ILE A 30 5.64 1.59 1.41
C ILE A 30 7.14 1.91 1.45
N ASN A 31 7.92 1.27 0.58
CA ASN A 31 9.38 1.26 0.61
C ASN A 31 9.91 0.90 2.01
N ARG A 32 10.54 1.85 2.71
CA ARG A 32 11.09 1.68 4.07
C ARG A 32 10.19 2.31 5.15
N MET A 33 9.03 2.84 4.78
CA MET A 33 8.11 3.55 5.67
C MET A 33 6.96 2.65 6.07
N ARG A 34 6.90 2.25 7.35
CA ARG A 34 5.73 1.54 7.90
C ARG A 34 4.57 2.52 8.02
N VAL A 35 3.37 2.03 7.77
CA VAL A 35 2.14 2.83 7.86
C VAL A 35 1.14 2.13 8.77
N ARG A 36 0.35 2.90 9.52
CA ARG A 36 -0.66 2.42 10.47
C ARG A 36 -2.04 3.02 10.26
N SER A 37 -2.16 3.97 9.33
CA SER A 37 -3.40 4.67 9.01
C SER A 37 -3.44 5.07 7.53
N ALA A 38 -4.63 5.46 7.06
CA ALA A 38 -4.81 5.99 5.71
C ALA A 38 -3.97 7.26 5.49
N ASP A 39 -3.89 8.15 6.49
CA ASP A 39 -3.09 9.38 6.40
C ASP A 39 -1.60 9.10 6.27
N GLU A 40 -1.05 8.18 7.08
CA GLU A 40 0.36 7.77 6.95
C GLU A 40 0.63 7.13 5.57
N THR A 41 -0.35 6.40 5.04
CA THR A 41 -0.27 5.80 3.70
C THR A 41 -0.23 6.85 2.62
N ALA A 42 -1.10 7.87 2.68
CA ALA A 42 -1.11 8.99 1.75
C ALA A 42 0.22 9.76 1.79
N GLN A 43 0.71 10.10 3.00
CA GLN A 43 2.00 10.78 3.19
C GLN A 43 3.17 9.95 2.63
N ALA A 44 3.14 8.63 2.82
CA ALA A 44 4.17 7.74 2.28
C ALA A 44 4.14 7.69 0.74
N PHE A 45 2.96 7.71 0.10
CA PHE A 45 2.84 7.80 -1.35
C PHE A 45 3.34 9.15 -1.89
N GLU A 46 3.09 10.25 -1.19
CA GLU A 46 3.66 11.56 -1.54
C GLU A 46 5.19 11.55 -1.44
N ALA A 47 5.74 10.98 -0.37
CA ALA A 47 7.18 10.94 -0.15
C ALA A 47 7.95 10.09 -1.17
N VAL A 48 7.30 9.11 -1.82
CA VAL A 48 7.92 8.28 -2.88
C VAL A 48 7.60 8.76 -4.29
N ARG A 49 6.82 9.84 -4.44
CA ARG A 49 6.51 10.44 -5.75
C ARG A 49 7.79 10.82 -6.49
N GLY A 50 7.88 10.39 -7.76
CA GLY A 50 9.04 10.69 -8.61
C GLY A 50 10.32 9.91 -8.26
N THR A 51 10.34 9.11 -7.19
CA THR A 51 11.52 8.32 -6.78
C THR A 51 11.75 7.07 -7.64
N GLY A 52 10.80 6.77 -8.55
CA GLY A 52 10.88 5.64 -9.46
C GLY A 52 10.13 4.41 -8.96
N ARG A 53 10.85 3.33 -8.66
CA ARG A 53 10.27 2.05 -8.24
C ARG A 53 9.88 2.10 -6.77
N VAL A 54 8.64 1.73 -6.48
CA VAL A 54 8.04 1.68 -5.15
C VAL A 54 7.70 0.23 -4.82
N ALA A 55 8.06 -0.21 -3.62
CA ALA A 55 7.69 -1.50 -3.05
C ALA A 55 6.57 -1.31 -2.02
N LEU A 56 5.40 -1.87 -2.28
CA LEU A 56 4.27 -1.92 -1.37
C LEU A 56 4.20 -3.30 -0.72
N ILE A 57 4.03 -3.31 0.60
CA ILE A 57 3.88 -4.53 1.39
C ILE A 57 2.51 -4.49 2.06
N PHE A 58 1.73 -5.56 1.88
CA PHE A 58 0.39 -5.68 2.45
C PHE A 58 0.11 -7.11 2.94
N GLU A 59 -0.88 -7.23 3.81
CA GLU A 59 -1.45 -8.51 4.26
C GLU A 59 -2.78 -8.76 3.53
N ARG A 60 -3.01 -10.01 3.12
CA ARG A 60 -4.29 -10.51 2.61
C ARG A 60 -4.49 -11.94 3.11
N ASP A 61 -5.63 -12.23 3.74
CA ASP A 61 -5.97 -13.56 4.25
C ASP A 61 -4.88 -14.19 5.13
N GLY A 62 -4.18 -13.37 5.91
CA GLY A 62 -3.05 -13.78 6.76
C GLY A 62 -1.73 -14.02 6.02
N GLY A 63 -1.70 -13.94 4.69
CA GLY A 63 -0.50 -13.95 3.87
C GLY A 63 0.11 -12.55 3.71
N ARG A 64 1.44 -12.47 3.62
CA ARG A 64 2.17 -11.22 3.38
C ARG A 64 2.66 -11.15 1.94
N TYR A 65 2.36 -10.04 1.26
CA TYR A 65 2.63 -9.85 -0.16
C TYR A 65 3.50 -8.61 -0.39
N VAL A 66 4.33 -8.69 -1.43
CA VAL A 66 5.11 -7.55 -1.93
C VAL A 66 4.69 -7.25 -3.36
N ARG A 67 4.53 -5.98 -3.69
CA ARG A 67 4.27 -5.49 -5.04
C ARG A 67 5.21 -4.35 -5.36
N GLU A 68 5.90 -4.48 -6.48
CA GLU A 68 6.75 -3.41 -7.01
C GLU A 68 6.06 -2.76 -8.21
N PHE A 69 6.06 -1.44 -8.24
CA PHE A 69 5.48 -0.66 -9.34
C PHE A 69 6.21 0.68 -9.47
N TYR A 70 5.97 1.38 -10.57
CA TYR A 70 6.47 2.76 -10.73
C TYR A 70 5.38 3.75 -10.31
N TRP A 71 5.74 4.66 -9.42
CA TRP A 71 4.84 5.72 -8.95
C TRP A 71 5.22 7.04 -9.62
N ARG A 72 4.41 7.44 -10.62
CA ARG A 72 4.64 8.62 -11.49
C ARG A 72 3.50 9.64 -11.46
N GLN A 73 2.57 9.52 -10.51
CA GLN A 73 1.44 10.45 -10.41
C GLN A 73 1.91 11.89 -10.22
#